data_AF-A0A3P3ZQD6-F1
#
_entry.id   AF-A0A3P3ZQD6-F1
#
_cell.length_a   1.000
_cell.length_b   1.000
_cell.length_c   1.000
_cell.angle_alpha   90.00
_cell.angle_beta   90.00
_cell.angle_gamma   90.00
#
_symmetry.space_group_name_H-M   'P 1'
#
loop_
_entity.id
_entity.type
_entity.pdbx_description
1 polymer ?
#
loop_
_entity_poly.entity_id
_entity_poly.type
_entity_poly.pdbx_seq_one_letter_code
_entity_poly.pdbx_strand_id
1 'polypeptide(L)' 'MFPVIFSLTLEDLGGDTPQGSGLLCMAIVGGALIPLLTGALADTWGLARAFGVPVLCYFLIASFAFLQKRMVRCEHHP' A
#
# COMPACT_ATOMS: atom_id res chain seq x y z
N MET A 1 -8.83 1.95 -1.34
CA MET A 1 -7.76 1.02 -0.93
C MET A 1 -7.14 1.40 0.40
N PHE A 2 -6.70 2.65 0.60
CA PHE A 2 -6.11 3.08 1.87
C PHE A 2 -6.94 2.78 3.14
N PRO A 3 -8.24 3.15 3.25
CA PRO A 3 -9.03 2.85 4.45
C PRO A 3 -9.19 1.34 4.71
N VAL A 4 -9.24 0.50 3.66
CA VAL A 4 -9.31 -0.95 3.81
C VAL A 4 -7.97 -1.52 4.29
N ILE A 5 -6.85 -1.05 3.72
CA ILE A 5 -5.51 -1.40 4.20
C ILE A 5 -5.37 -0.98 5.67
N PHE A 6 -5.76 0.25 6.00
CA PHE A 6 -5.70 0.77 7.36
C PHE A 6 -6.50 -0.09 8.34
N SER A 7 -7.76 -0.42 8.03
CA SER A 7 -8.56 -1.33 8.86
C SER A 7 -7.91 -2.71 9.00
N LEU A 8 -7.55 -3.37 7.89
CA LEU A 8 -6.99 -4.73 7.91
C LEU A 8 -5.62 -4.83 8.61
N THR A 9 -4.83 -3.75 8.60
CA THR A 9 -3.50 -3.74 9.22
C THR A 9 -3.57 -3.45 10.72
N LEU A 10 -4.68 -2.85 11.19
CA LEU A 10 -4.90 -2.56 12.61
C LEU A 10 -5.82 -3.57 13.30
N GLU A 11 -6.51 -4.40 12.51
CA GLU A 11 -7.26 -5.56 13.00
C GLU A 11 -6.30 -6.47 13.78
N ASP A 12 -6.70 -6.86 14.98
CA ASP A 12 -5.92 -7.68 15.94
C ASP A 12 -4.58 -7.10 16.46
N LEU A 13 -4.26 -5.82 16.21
CA LEU A 13 -3.03 -5.20 16.75
C LEU A 13 -3.08 -4.87 18.25
N GLY A 14 -4.27 -4.96 18.88
CA GLY A 14 -4.45 -4.76 20.31
C GLY A 14 -3.82 -3.45 20.83
N GLY A 15 -2.92 -3.56 21.81
CA GLY A 15 -2.23 -2.42 22.43
C GLY A 15 -1.28 -1.65 21.51
N ASP A 16 -0.87 -2.23 20.38
CA ASP A 16 0.08 -1.61 19.43
C ASP A 16 -0.63 -0.82 18.31
N THR A 17 -1.96 -0.76 18.32
CA THR A 17 -2.77 -0.01 17.35
C THR A 17 -2.34 1.45 17.19
N PRO A 18 -2.04 2.22 18.26
CA PRO A 18 -1.58 3.61 18.12
C PRO A 18 -0.25 3.74 17.36
N GLN A 19 0.67 2.82 17.60
CA GLN A 19 1.98 2.79 16.94
C GLN A 19 1.84 2.34 15.48
N GLY A 20 1.04 1.30 15.22
CA GLY A 20 0.76 0.81 13.86
C GLY A 20 0.09 1.86 12.99
N SER A 21 -0.93 2.55 13.51
CA SER A 21 -1.62 3.64 12.80
C SER A 21 -0.71 4.84 12.56
N GLY A 22 0.16 5.18 13.52
CA GLY A 22 1.19 6.19 13.36
C GLY A 22 2.14 5.88 12.19
N LEU A 23 2.59 4.63 12.09
CA LEU A 23 3.48 4.20 11.00
C LEU A 23 2.78 4.26 9.63
N LEU A 24 1.51 3.84 9.57
CA LEU A 24 0.66 3.95 8.36
C LEU A 24 0.50 5.41 7.92
N CYS A 25 0.29 6.33 8.86
CA CYS A 25 0.22 7.76 8.56
C CYS A 25 1.54 8.31 8.01
N MET A 26 2.69 7.87 8.55
CA MET A 26 4.00 8.26 8.00
C MET A 26 4.20 7.71 6.58
N ALA A 27 3.71 6.50 6.29
CA ALA A 27 3.80 5.90 4.96
C ALA A 27 3.03 6.69 3.87
N ILE A 28 2.09 7.58 4.24
CA ILE A 28 1.40 8.48 3.29
C ILE A 28 2.39 9.36 2.52
N VAL A 29 3.58 9.64 3.09
CA VAL A 29 4.64 10.38 2.40
C VAL A 29 5.03 9.75 1.05
N GLY A 30 4.91 8.43 0.93
CA GLY A 30 5.12 7.72 -0.34
C GLY A 30 4.16 8.21 -1.44
N GLY A 31 2.94 8.60 -1.08
CA GLY A 31 1.97 9.19 -1.99
C GLY A 31 2.38 10.55 -2.58
N ALA A 32 3.32 11.26 -1.97
CA ALA A 32 3.92 12.47 -2.54
C ALA A 32 5.19 12.14 -3.37
N LEU A 33 5.97 11.15 -2.94
CA LEU A 33 7.18 10.71 -3.64
C LEU A 33 6.89 10.03 -4.98
N ILE A 34 5.88 9.17 -5.06
CA ILE A 34 5.55 8.42 -6.28
C ILE A 34 5.08 9.33 -7.44
N PRO A 35 4.20 10.34 -7.24
CA PRO A 35 3.85 11.31 -8.28
C PRO A 35 5.04 12.14 -8.74
N LEU A 36 5.93 12.55 -7.84
CA LEU A 36 7.18 13.24 -8.18
C LEU A 36 8.07 12.40 -9.09
N LEU A 37 8.28 11.13 -8.75
CA LEU A 37 9.02 10.19 -9.58
C LEU A 37 8.35 9.98 -10.95
N THR A 38 7.02 9.80 -10.94
CA THR A 38 6.23 9.59 -12.17
C THR A 38 6.30 10.82 -13.07
N GLY A 39 6.23 12.04 -12.52
CA GLY A 39 6.37 13.29 -13.25
C GLY A 39 7.74 13.44 -13.88
N ALA A 40 8.81 13.22 -13.11
CA ALA A 40 10.18 13.27 -13.62
C ALA A 40 10.43 12.24 -14.76
N LEU A 41 9.83 11.06 -14.67
CA LEU A 41 9.88 10.05 -15.73
C LEU A 41 9.00 10.42 -16.94
N ALA A 42 7.87 11.10 -16.72
CA ALA A 42 7.03 11.59 -17.81
C ALA A 42 7.74 12.66 -18.63
N ASP A 43 8.49 13.55 -17.97
CA ASP A 43 9.26 14.62 -18.62
C ASP A 43 10.41 14.09 -19.47
N THR A 44 10.95 12.91 -19.16
CA THR A 44 12.11 12.33 -19.85
C THR A 44 11.73 11.28 -20.90
N TRP A 45 10.79 10.38 -20.59
CA TRP A 45 10.46 9.20 -21.42
C TRP A 45 9.04 9.21 -21.99
N GLY A 46 8.27 10.25 -21.67
CA GLY A 46 6.88 10.42 -22.08
C GLY A 46 5.89 9.73 -21.16
N LEU A 47 4.66 10.24 -21.17
CA LEU A 47 3.61 9.86 -20.21
C LEU A 47 3.25 8.36 -20.25
N ALA A 48 3.21 7.76 -21.43
CA ALA A 48 2.82 6.35 -21.59
C ALA A 48 3.75 5.38 -20.83
N ARG A 49 5.05 5.66 -20.81
CA ARG A 49 6.03 4.84 -20.08
C ARG A 49 6.06 5.17 -18.59
N ALA A 50 5.83 6.44 -18.24
CA ALA A 50 5.75 6.87 -16.85
C ALA A 50 4.62 6.17 -16.07
N PHE A 51 3.52 5.81 -16.75
CA PHE A 51 2.44 5.00 -16.14
C PHE A 51 2.90 3.61 -15.65
N GLY A 52 4.06 3.12 -16.06
CA GLY A 52 4.66 1.92 -15.50
C GLY A 52 4.88 2.01 -13.98
N VAL A 53 5.17 3.21 -13.46
CA VAL A 53 5.37 3.42 -12.01
C VAL A 53 4.08 3.22 -11.22
N PRO A 54 2.96 3.90 -11.53
CA PRO A 54 1.66 3.61 -10.92
C PRO A 54 1.24 2.14 -11.00
N VAL A 55 1.48 1.49 -12.15
CA VAL A 55 1.16 0.06 -12.33
C VAL A 55 1.94 -0.80 -11.34
N LEU A 56 3.23 -0.53 -11.15
CA LEU A 56 4.04 -1.24 -10.17
C LEU A 56 3.55 -1.01 -8.73
N CYS A 57 3.14 0.20 -8.38
CA CYS A 57 2.53 0.48 -7.07
C CYS A 57 1.24 -0.33 -6.84
N TYR A 58 0.40 -0.48 -7.87
CA TYR A 58 -0.79 -1.33 -7.80
C TYR A 58 -0.45 -2.80 -7.60
N PHE A 59 0.63 -3.30 -8.21
CA PHE A 59 1.11 -4.67 -7.96
C PHE A 59 1.49 -4.90 -6.49
N LEU A 60 2.13 -3.92 -5.83
CA LEU A 60 2.44 -4.01 -4.40
C LEU A 60 1.15 -4.09 -3.56
N ILE A 61 0.16 -3.24 -3.85
CA ILE A 61 -1.14 -3.26 -3.16
C ILE A 61 -1.87 -4.60 -3.39
N ALA A 62 -1.82 -5.15 -4.61
CA ALA A 62 -2.40 -6.44 -4.94
C ALA A 62 -1.71 -7.58 -4.17
N SER A 63 -0.38 -7.54 -4.03
CA SER A 63 0.37 -8.52 -3.25
C SER A 63 0.02 -8.48 -1.76
N PHE A 64 -0.14 -7.28 -1.17
CA PHE A 64 -0.62 -7.10 0.19
C PHE A 64 -1.99 -7.76 0.38
N ALA A 65 -2.94 -7.49 -0.52
CA ALA A 65 -4.28 -8.09 -0.46
C ALA A 65 -4.26 -9.62 -0.59
N PHE A 66 -3.39 -10.16 -1.45
CA PHE A 66 -3.26 -11.61 -1.63
C PHE A 66 -2.65 -12.30 -0.40
N LEU A 67 -1.64 -11.69 0.21
CA LEU A 67 -1.01 -12.18 1.44
C LEU A 67 -1.99 -12.14 2.62
N GLN A 68 -2.72 -11.04 2.78
CA GLN A 68 -3.78 -10.89 3.78
C GLN A 68 -4.89 -11.94 3.61
N LYS A 69 -5.36 -12.19 2.39
CA LYS A 69 -6.33 -13.28 2.13
C LYS A 69 -5.84 -14.65 2.59
N ARG A 70 -4.53 -14.94 2.51
CA ARG A 70 -3.96 -16.20 2.99
C ARG A 70 -3.91 -16.27 4.52
N MET A 71 -3.57 -15.16 5.19
CA MET A 71 -3.55 -15.08 6.66
C MET A 71 -4.96 -15.29 7.25
N VAL A 72 -5.96 -14.56 6.75
CA VAL A 72 -7.37 -14.67 7.20
C VAL A 72 -7.95 -16.07 6.94
N ARG A 73 -7.45 -16.81 5.95
CA ARG A 73 -7.90 -18.19 5.68
C ARG A 73 -7.38 -19.18 6.72
N CYS A 74 -6.24 -18.93 7.36
CA CYS A 74 -5.64 -19.83 8.35
C CYS A 74 -6.22 -19.65 9.77
N GLU A 75 -6.66 -18.45 10.13
CA GLU A 75 -7.35 -18.15 11.41
C GLU A 75 -8.81 -18.62 11.46
N HIS A 76 -9.34 -19.16 10.34
CA HIS A 76 -10.72 -19.69 10.27
C HIS A 76 -10.78 -21.22 10.28
N HIS A 77 -9.77 -21.87 10.89
CA HIS A 77 -9.88 -23.28 11.24
C HIS A 77 -10.40 -23.38 12.70
N PRO A 78 -11.66 -23.79 12.93
CA PRO A 78 -12.19 -24.03 14.27
C PRO A 78 -11.50 -25.23 14.94
#